data_AF-A0A7S4FNU1-F1
#
_entry.id   AF-A0A7S4FNU1-F1
#
_cell.length_a   1.000
_cell.length_b   1.000
_cell.length_c   1.000
_cell.angle_alpha   90.00
_cell.angle_beta   90.00
_cell.angle_gamma   90.00
#
_symmetry.space_group_name_H-M   'P 1'
#
loop_
_entity.id
_entity.type
_entity.pdbx_description
1 polymer ?
#
loop_
_entity_poly.entity_id
_entity_poly.type
_entity_poly.pdbx_seq_one_letter_code
_entity_poly.pdbx_strand_id
1 'polypeptide(L)'
;ISMDGVPEAYIALFTAESLEKMFEWQPMIQRKADEARPWDVAKMDFVRNVFGLALDTFPQDRAVLMMWLEWEAAMSVDDALAKGKELLQRHRTDVVLWVFYAQLLHRNRQFDRSWGVFTKVINEALPQTSPQQQASVGPWIYRNYAEAVLFQTVQKSGQQQHKPLAASVVAPVVAILCACVDKKKVSAAKAVTADGAPRTRVLQAHKLYDKALAPLLQSHAGDEAANLYMLLEYLMCYAMLLYLTKGWVEGVHLFEQVVKADTIAAGTTEHQYLWLLYLKYAHIPLRLQQRTVPQRLLSITRRAAVLYPFHPQFVALHVKAEVRTGMAYRCRQFLARVCESTKSPLVYLYSVLTELHVLPPSPGLRSKVRNLLERGLAIIKDQQQVILWLMYLRIEAGCGTPDTFKSILYRAMDTCSSIKSMWLSAFRVNAQQTPAEELHELINLMTEKDIRLRTFVEETKV
;
A
#
# COMPACT_ATOMS: atom_id res chain seq x y z
N ILE A 1 -8.00 12.89 -26.85
CA ILE A 1 -7.53 14.03 -26.04
C ILE A 1 -6.60 13.42 -25.01
N SER A 2 -5.31 13.76 -25.14
CA SER A 2 -4.15 13.15 -24.49
C SER A 2 -4.35 12.94 -22.98
N MET A 3 -4.29 11.68 -22.55
CA MET A 3 -4.11 11.25 -21.16
C MET A 3 -2.61 11.04 -20.88
N ASP A 4 -1.77 11.97 -21.34
CA ASP A 4 -0.36 11.99 -20.97
C ASP A 4 -0.22 12.77 -19.67
N GLY A 5 0.12 12.09 -18.57
CA GLY A 5 0.77 12.81 -17.47
C GLY A 5 0.54 12.39 -16.04
N VAL A 6 -0.22 11.33 -15.72
CA VAL A 6 -0.23 10.82 -14.34
C VAL A 6 -0.40 9.30 -14.27
N PRO A 7 0.63 8.54 -13.86
CA PRO A 7 0.51 7.09 -13.76
C PRO A 7 -0.26 6.65 -12.51
N GLU A 8 -1.29 5.83 -12.70
CA GLU A 8 -1.84 4.91 -11.68
C GLU A 8 -0.73 4.10 -10.97
N ALA A 9 0.45 3.96 -11.59
CA ALA A 9 1.66 3.40 -10.99
C ALA A 9 2.16 4.15 -9.74
N TYR A 10 1.92 5.46 -9.59
CA TYR A 10 2.30 6.21 -8.39
C TYR A 10 1.46 5.81 -7.16
N ILE A 11 0.23 5.35 -7.37
CA ILE A 11 -0.66 4.83 -6.30
C ILE A 11 -0.23 3.41 -5.92
N ALA A 12 0.25 2.60 -6.86
CA ALA A 12 0.80 1.26 -6.60
C ALA A 12 2.09 1.30 -5.76
N LEU A 13 2.96 2.28 -6.03
CA LEU A 13 4.23 2.53 -5.35
C LEU A 13 4.09 2.87 -3.86
N PHE A 14 3.04 3.61 -3.50
CA PHE A 14 2.78 3.98 -2.11
C PHE A 14 2.07 2.89 -1.31
N THR A 15 1.50 1.91 -1.98
CA THR A 15 0.70 0.86 -1.37
C THR A 15 1.53 -0.38 -1.09
N ALA A 16 2.31 -0.94 -2.01
CA ALA A 16 2.95 -2.25 -1.78
C ALA A 16 3.84 -2.34 -0.51
N GLU A 17 4.87 -1.50 -0.37
CA GLU A 17 5.84 -1.61 0.73
C GLU A 17 5.33 -1.00 2.05
N SER A 18 4.51 0.06 1.94
CA SER A 18 3.83 0.66 3.08
C SER A 18 2.79 -0.30 3.65
N LEU A 19 2.12 -1.10 2.81
CA LEU A 19 1.17 -2.13 3.25
C LEU A 19 1.90 -3.34 3.84
N GLU A 20 2.92 -3.88 3.19
CA GLU A 20 3.70 -5.01 3.72
C GLU A 20 4.25 -4.74 5.14
N LYS A 21 4.74 -3.51 5.38
CA LYS A 21 5.24 -3.08 6.68
C LYS A 21 4.15 -2.54 7.62
N MET A 22 3.08 -1.91 7.13
CA MET A 22 1.98 -1.41 8.00
C MET A 22 1.15 -2.54 8.57
N PHE A 23 1.09 -3.67 7.89
CA PHE A 23 0.17 -4.72 8.24
C PHE A 23 0.79 -5.87 9.04
N GLU A 24 2.13 -6.01 9.13
CA GLU A 24 2.77 -7.16 9.79
C GLU A 24 2.08 -8.49 9.38
N TRP A 25 1.74 -8.65 8.09
CA TRP A 25 1.29 -9.95 7.55
C TRP A 25 2.47 -10.89 7.36
N GLN A 26 3.66 -10.48 7.80
CA GLN A 26 4.89 -11.26 7.85
C GLN A 26 4.67 -12.70 8.29
N PRO A 27 3.87 -13.05 9.32
CA PRO A 27 3.69 -14.46 9.66
C PRO A 27 2.94 -15.29 8.61
N MET A 28 2.04 -14.67 7.82
CA MET A 28 1.29 -15.36 6.76
C MET A 28 1.98 -15.29 5.40
N ILE A 29 2.67 -14.19 5.10
CA ILE A 29 3.46 -14.03 3.88
C ILE A 29 4.76 -14.81 4.01
N GLN A 30 5.40 -14.89 5.18
CA GLN A 30 6.62 -15.69 5.38
C GLN A 30 6.30 -17.18 5.55
N ARG A 31 5.25 -17.58 6.30
CA ARG A 31 4.84 -19.01 6.32
C ARG A 31 4.40 -19.53 4.96
N LYS A 32 3.97 -18.66 4.04
CA LYS A 32 3.69 -19.03 2.65
C LYS A 32 4.77 -18.66 1.66
N ALA A 33 5.79 -17.88 2.01
CA ALA A 33 6.93 -17.65 1.13
C ALA A 33 7.77 -18.93 1.05
N ASP A 34 7.83 -19.67 2.15
CA ASP A 34 8.45 -21.00 2.20
C ASP A 34 7.63 -22.06 1.42
N GLU A 35 6.34 -21.82 1.17
CA GLU A 35 5.44 -22.67 0.36
C GLU A 35 5.03 -22.03 -0.98
N ALA A 36 5.53 -20.83 -1.30
CA ALA A 36 5.22 -20.13 -2.52
C ALA A 36 5.96 -20.90 -3.60
N ARG A 37 5.21 -21.62 -4.44
CA ARG A 37 5.79 -22.19 -5.66
C ARG A 37 6.62 -21.08 -6.30
N PRO A 38 7.95 -21.26 -6.48
CA PRO A 38 8.74 -20.28 -7.19
C PRO A 38 8.01 -19.97 -8.49
N TRP A 39 7.88 -18.68 -8.81
CA TRP A 39 7.30 -18.28 -10.07
C TRP A 39 7.95 -19.13 -11.16
N ASP A 40 7.12 -19.80 -11.94
CA ASP A 40 7.59 -20.64 -13.04
C ASP A 40 8.53 -19.78 -13.90
N VAL A 41 9.79 -20.21 -14.03
CA VAL A 41 10.84 -19.44 -14.72
C VAL A 41 10.37 -19.04 -16.12
N ALA A 42 9.63 -19.92 -16.79
CA ALA A 42 9.04 -19.64 -18.10
C ALA A 42 8.04 -18.46 -18.08
N LYS A 43 7.27 -18.28 -16.98
CA LYS A 43 6.35 -17.15 -16.82
C LYS A 43 7.11 -15.86 -16.52
N MET A 44 8.19 -15.93 -15.75
CA MET A 44 9.05 -14.76 -15.49
C MET A 44 9.70 -14.28 -16.79
N ASP A 45 10.25 -15.20 -17.58
CA ASP A 45 10.86 -14.88 -18.87
C ASP A 45 9.84 -14.34 -19.87
N PHE A 46 8.61 -14.90 -19.87
CA PHE A 46 7.52 -14.35 -20.66
C PHE A 46 7.24 -12.88 -20.32
N VAL A 47 7.10 -12.54 -19.03
CA VAL A 47 6.84 -11.15 -18.61
C VAL A 47 8.00 -10.23 -18.97
N ARG A 48 9.27 -10.67 -18.78
CA ARG A 48 10.46 -9.92 -19.22
C ARG A 48 10.45 -9.65 -20.72
N ASN A 49 10.08 -10.63 -21.53
CA ASN A 49 9.97 -10.47 -22.98
C ASN A 49 8.87 -9.47 -23.36
N VAL A 50 7.72 -9.49 -22.66
CA VAL A 50 6.65 -8.49 -22.89
C VAL A 50 7.16 -7.08 -22.57
N PHE A 51 7.87 -6.88 -21.46
CA PHE A 51 8.46 -5.57 -21.16
C PHE A 51 9.53 -5.15 -22.16
N GLY A 52 10.35 -6.08 -22.65
CA GLY A 52 11.30 -5.84 -23.73
C GLY A 52 10.62 -5.32 -25.00
N LEU A 53 9.61 -6.03 -25.49
CA LEU A 53 8.82 -5.64 -26.66
C LEU A 53 8.10 -4.30 -26.46
N ALA A 54 7.58 -4.06 -25.25
CA ALA A 54 6.93 -2.81 -24.90
C ALA A 54 7.90 -1.62 -24.94
N LEU A 55 9.14 -1.77 -24.44
CA LEU A 55 10.15 -0.72 -24.54
C LEU A 55 10.69 -0.53 -25.96
N ASP A 56 10.76 -1.58 -26.78
CA ASP A 56 11.12 -1.42 -28.20
C ASP A 56 10.08 -0.57 -28.95
N THR A 57 8.80 -0.70 -28.56
CA THR A 57 7.69 0.06 -29.14
C THR A 57 7.58 1.47 -28.53
N PHE A 58 7.81 1.59 -27.22
CA PHE A 58 7.66 2.82 -26.43
C PHE A 58 8.93 3.14 -25.64
N PRO A 59 10.03 3.52 -26.31
CA PRO A 59 11.36 3.61 -25.69
C PRO A 59 11.48 4.69 -24.63
N GLN A 60 10.61 5.70 -24.62
CA GLN A 60 10.64 6.81 -23.67
C GLN A 60 9.44 6.84 -22.72
N ASP A 61 8.56 5.84 -22.76
CA ASP A 61 7.39 5.82 -21.90
C ASP A 61 7.80 5.50 -20.46
N ARG A 62 7.65 6.52 -19.60
CA ARG A 62 8.00 6.44 -18.17
C ARG A 62 7.16 5.41 -17.44
N ALA A 63 5.89 5.22 -17.79
CA ALA A 63 5.05 4.26 -17.11
C ALA A 63 5.57 2.83 -17.32
N VAL A 64 5.95 2.50 -18.57
CA VAL A 64 6.51 1.18 -18.91
C VAL A 64 7.85 0.95 -18.20
N LEU A 65 8.75 1.95 -18.21
CA LEU A 65 10.03 1.88 -17.52
C LEU A 65 9.86 1.62 -16.01
N MET A 66 8.94 2.34 -15.37
CA MET A 66 8.69 2.22 -13.93
C MET A 66 8.00 0.91 -13.58
N MET A 67 7.05 0.44 -14.39
CA MET A 67 6.39 -0.85 -14.20
C MET A 67 7.36 -2.02 -14.31
N TRP A 68 8.29 -1.99 -15.28
CA TRP A 68 9.32 -3.02 -15.40
C TRP A 68 10.20 -3.04 -14.16
N LEU A 69 10.70 -1.89 -13.71
CA LEU A 69 11.57 -1.85 -12.53
C LEU A 69 10.86 -2.27 -11.23
N GLU A 70 9.58 -1.92 -11.04
CA GLU A 70 8.79 -2.42 -9.91
C GLU A 70 8.59 -3.94 -9.98
N TRP A 71 8.33 -4.46 -11.18
CA TRP A 71 8.17 -5.90 -11.36
C TRP A 71 9.47 -6.66 -11.06
N GLU A 72 10.62 -6.19 -11.57
CA GLU A 72 11.91 -6.80 -11.22
C GLU A 72 12.19 -6.65 -9.72
N ALA A 73 11.87 -5.51 -9.11
CA ALA A 73 12.10 -5.30 -7.68
C ALA A 73 11.25 -6.22 -6.79
N ALA A 74 10.05 -6.60 -7.25
CA ALA A 74 9.20 -7.58 -6.59
C ALA A 74 9.77 -9.01 -6.67
N MET A 75 10.61 -9.30 -7.67
CA MET A 75 11.27 -10.60 -7.84
C MET A 75 12.63 -10.63 -7.13
N SER A 76 13.50 -9.68 -7.45
CA SER A 76 14.84 -9.53 -6.88
C SER A 76 15.27 -8.05 -6.95
N VAL A 77 15.59 -7.48 -5.80
CA VAL A 77 16.07 -6.09 -5.73
C VAL A 77 17.43 -5.94 -6.44
N ASP A 78 18.26 -6.98 -6.49
CA ASP A 78 19.55 -6.94 -7.17
C ASP A 78 19.40 -6.91 -8.70
N ASP A 79 18.45 -7.67 -9.25
CA ASP A 79 18.14 -7.67 -10.69
C ASP A 79 17.55 -6.32 -11.10
N ALA A 80 16.66 -5.77 -10.27
CA ALA A 80 16.11 -4.43 -10.47
C ALA A 80 17.18 -3.33 -10.46
N LEU A 81 18.24 -3.46 -9.63
CA LEU A 81 19.36 -2.52 -9.62
C LEU A 81 20.23 -2.64 -10.88
N ALA A 82 20.47 -3.85 -11.36
CA ALA A 82 21.19 -4.06 -12.62
C ALA A 82 20.41 -3.45 -13.79
N LYS A 83 19.10 -3.72 -13.87
CA LYS A 83 18.22 -3.15 -14.89
C LYS A 83 18.11 -1.63 -14.77
N GLY A 84 17.96 -1.11 -13.56
CA GLY A 84 17.89 0.33 -13.29
C GLY A 84 19.14 1.07 -13.77
N LYS A 85 20.34 0.49 -13.57
CA LYS A 85 21.59 1.06 -14.13
C LYS A 85 21.59 1.06 -15.65
N GLU A 86 21.15 -0.03 -16.28
CA GLU A 86 21.06 -0.13 -17.74
C GLU A 86 20.11 0.94 -18.31
N LEU A 87 18.92 1.11 -17.71
CA LEU A 87 17.94 2.10 -18.14
C LEU A 87 18.45 3.54 -17.92
N LEU A 88 19.14 3.81 -16.82
CA LEU A 88 19.74 5.13 -16.56
C LEU A 88 20.85 5.49 -17.54
N GLN A 89 21.55 4.52 -18.13
CA GLN A 89 22.52 4.80 -19.18
C GLN A 89 21.85 5.34 -20.44
N ARG A 90 20.64 4.85 -20.76
CA ARG A 90 19.83 5.27 -21.91
C ARG A 90 19.03 6.54 -21.62
N HIS A 91 18.55 6.74 -20.39
CA HIS A 91 17.70 7.86 -19.98
C HIS A 91 18.35 8.74 -18.90
N ARG A 92 19.52 9.31 -19.19
CA ARG A 92 20.32 10.07 -18.21
C ARG A 92 19.65 11.33 -17.66
N THR A 93 18.76 11.94 -18.44
CA THR A 93 18.07 13.18 -18.11
C THR A 93 16.76 12.96 -17.33
N ASP A 94 16.30 11.72 -17.18
CA ASP A 94 15.04 11.44 -16.49
C ASP A 94 15.23 11.45 -14.96
N VAL A 95 14.85 12.58 -14.37
CA VAL A 95 14.90 12.84 -12.93
C VAL A 95 14.07 11.84 -12.12
N VAL A 96 12.93 11.39 -12.64
CA VAL A 96 12.03 10.45 -11.94
C VAL A 96 12.68 9.08 -11.87
N LEU A 97 13.28 8.62 -12.97
CA LEU A 97 13.99 7.34 -13.03
C LEU A 97 15.18 7.30 -12.05
N TRP A 98 15.92 8.42 -11.93
CA TRP A 98 16.99 8.53 -10.94
C TRP A 98 16.49 8.41 -9.49
N VAL A 99 15.33 9.01 -9.17
CA VAL A 99 14.73 8.88 -7.83
C VAL A 99 14.29 7.45 -7.56
N PHE A 100 13.67 6.79 -8.53
CA PHE A 100 13.27 5.40 -8.40
C PHE A 100 14.49 4.50 -8.14
N TYR A 101 15.56 4.68 -8.91
CA TYR A 101 16.81 3.98 -8.69
C TYR A 101 17.40 4.26 -7.29
N ALA A 102 17.30 5.50 -6.79
CA ALA A 102 17.72 5.83 -5.42
C ALA A 102 16.86 5.13 -4.35
N GLN A 103 15.57 4.91 -4.59
CA GLN A 103 14.70 4.11 -3.73
C GLN A 103 15.07 2.63 -3.77
N LEU A 104 15.41 2.06 -4.94
CA LEU A 104 15.91 0.69 -5.05
C LEU A 104 17.21 0.48 -4.28
N LEU A 105 18.15 1.43 -4.39
CA LEU A 105 19.39 1.42 -3.61
C LEU A 105 19.10 1.45 -2.10
N HIS A 106 18.08 2.22 -1.71
CA HIS A 106 17.63 2.29 -0.32
C HIS A 106 17.04 0.96 0.16
N ARG A 107 16.19 0.30 -0.66
CA ARG A 107 15.63 -1.04 -0.40
C ARG A 107 16.74 -2.09 -0.23
N ASN A 108 17.78 -2.02 -1.05
CA ASN A 108 18.96 -2.89 -0.94
C ASN A 108 19.95 -2.48 0.16
N ARG A 109 19.55 -1.63 1.11
CA ARG A 109 20.36 -1.14 2.25
C ARG A 109 21.65 -0.39 1.85
N GLN A 110 21.80 0.03 0.59
CA GLN A 110 22.91 0.85 0.09
C GLN A 110 22.63 2.34 0.33
N PHE A 111 22.45 2.72 1.59
CA PHE A 111 21.96 4.04 1.99
C PHE A 111 22.81 5.20 1.50
N ASP A 112 24.14 5.08 1.59
CA ASP A 112 25.06 6.16 1.22
C ASP A 112 25.03 6.47 -0.27
N ARG A 113 24.94 5.40 -1.08
CA ARG A 113 24.77 5.51 -2.52
C ARG A 113 23.42 6.13 -2.86
N SER A 114 22.34 5.71 -2.20
CA SER A 114 21.01 6.31 -2.37
C SER A 114 21.03 7.82 -2.06
N TRP A 115 21.60 8.24 -0.93
CA TRP A 115 21.69 9.66 -0.56
C TRP A 115 22.57 10.47 -1.50
N GLY A 116 23.67 9.89 -1.98
CA GLY A 116 24.50 10.49 -3.03
C GLY A 116 23.72 10.73 -4.32
N VAL A 117 22.91 9.76 -4.75
CA VAL A 117 22.03 9.90 -5.92
C VAL A 117 20.98 11.00 -5.68
N PHE A 118 20.28 11.00 -4.54
CA PHE A 118 19.31 12.07 -4.22
C PHE A 118 19.95 13.47 -4.23
N THR A 119 21.14 13.59 -3.63
CA THR A 119 21.89 14.85 -3.58
C THR A 119 22.27 15.31 -4.99
N LYS A 120 22.75 14.39 -5.84
CA LYS A 120 23.07 14.68 -7.24
C LYS A 120 21.83 15.11 -8.02
N VAL A 121 20.72 14.40 -7.86
CA VAL A 121 19.46 14.71 -8.54
C VAL A 121 18.97 16.10 -8.15
N ILE A 122 18.96 16.43 -6.87
CA ILE A 122 18.48 17.73 -6.38
C ILE A 122 19.40 18.89 -6.79
N ASN A 123 20.72 18.70 -6.73
CA ASN A 123 21.67 19.80 -6.96
C ASN A 123 22.06 20.00 -8.43
N GLU A 124 22.00 18.95 -9.25
CA GLU A 124 22.50 18.97 -10.63
C GLU A 124 21.38 18.75 -11.65
N ALA A 125 20.55 17.72 -11.48
CA ALA A 125 19.56 17.33 -12.49
C ALA A 125 18.27 18.17 -12.42
N LEU A 126 17.76 18.43 -11.21
CA LEU A 126 16.53 19.19 -11.00
C LEU A 126 16.65 20.66 -11.48
N PRO A 127 17.76 21.39 -11.24
CA PRO A 127 17.88 22.76 -11.75
C PRO A 127 17.96 22.87 -13.28
N GLN A 128 18.25 21.76 -13.97
CA GLN A 128 18.31 21.70 -15.44
C GLN A 128 16.93 21.50 -16.08
N THR A 129 15.90 21.12 -15.32
CA THR A 129 14.53 20.97 -15.83
C THR A 129 13.79 22.30 -15.89
N SER A 130 12.65 22.35 -16.60
CA SER A 130 11.85 23.57 -16.72
C SER A 130 11.31 24.03 -15.35
N PRO A 131 11.09 25.34 -15.11
CA PRO A 131 10.57 25.83 -13.83
C PRO A 131 9.23 25.19 -13.41
N GLN A 132 8.39 24.84 -14.37
CA GLN A 132 7.12 24.13 -14.14
C GLN A 132 7.36 22.68 -13.68
N GLN A 133 8.32 21.97 -14.28
CA GLN A 133 8.72 20.63 -13.83
C GLN A 133 9.42 20.66 -12.46
N GLN A 134 10.18 21.72 -12.16
CA GLN A 134 10.77 21.90 -10.84
C GLN A 134 9.69 22.08 -9.76
N ALA A 135 8.63 22.82 -10.06
CA ALA A 135 7.51 23.04 -9.14
C ALA A 135 6.68 21.77 -8.92
N SER A 136 6.47 20.95 -9.96
CA SER A 136 5.65 19.73 -9.88
C SER A 136 6.40 18.54 -9.29
N VAL A 137 7.60 18.24 -9.78
CA VAL A 137 8.36 17.04 -9.39
C VAL A 137 9.28 17.32 -8.21
N GLY A 138 9.72 18.57 -8.02
CA GLY A 138 10.66 18.94 -6.97
C GLY A 138 10.24 18.48 -5.57
N PRO A 139 9.07 18.91 -5.05
CA PRO A 139 8.61 18.53 -3.71
C PRO A 139 8.55 17.02 -3.49
N TRP A 140 8.15 16.26 -4.51
CA TRP A 140 8.17 14.80 -4.48
C TRP A 140 9.59 14.24 -4.28
N ILE A 141 10.61 14.77 -4.95
CA ILE A 141 12.02 14.34 -4.79
C ILE A 141 12.50 14.62 -3.37
N TYR A 142 12.26 15.84 -2.86
CA TYR A 142 12.67 16.24 -1.51
C TYR A 142 12.00 15.37 -0.45
N ARG A 143 10.69 15.08 -0.62
CA ARG A 143 9.95 14.18 0.25
C ARG A 143 10.54 12.78 0.26
N ASN A 144 10.81 12.19 -0.91
CA ASN A 144 11.39 10.85 -0.99
C ASN A 144 12.78 10.77 -0.36
N TYR A 145 13.60 11.80 -0.53
CA TYR A 145 14.89 11.86 0.14
C TYR A 145 14.73 11.96 1.67
N ALA A 146 13.83 12.83 2.13
CA ALA A 146 13.55 13.02 3.55
C ALA A 146 13.00 11.73 4.21
N GLU A 147 12.09 11.03 3.53
CA GLU A 147 11.56 9.72 3.98
C GLU A 147 12.65 8.64 3.99
N ALA A 148 13.51 8.58 2.99
CA ALA A 148 14.64 7.64 2.95
C ALA A 148 15.60 7.86 4.14
N VAL A 149 15.93 9.11 4.46
CA VAL A 149 16.77 9.42 5.62
C VAL A 149 16.08 9.01 6.92
N LEU A 150 14.79 9.30 7.09
CA LEU A 150 14.03 8.84 8.25
C LEU A 150 14.01 7.30 8.37
N PHE A 151 13.78 6.57 7.28
CA PHE A 151 13.60 5.12 7.31
C PHE A 151 14.85 4.36 7.76
N GLN A 152 16.04 4.80 7.31
CA GLN A 152 17.31 4.19 7.73
C GLN A 152 17.48 4.20 9.26
N THR A 153 17.02 5.28 9.90
CA THR A 153 17.28 5.50 11.32
C THR A 153 16.41 4.61 12.19
N VAL A 154 15.16 4.37 11.77
CA VAL A 154 14.25 3.40 12.38
C VAL A 154 14.83 1.97 12.28
N GLN A 155 15.53 1.64 11.19
CA GLN A 155 16.19 0.34 11.04
C GLN A 155 17.46 0.20 11.87
N LYS A 156 18.31 1.24 11.95
CA LYS A 156 19.56 1.22 12.72
C LYS A 156 19.34 1.28 14.23
N SER A 157 18.27 1.94 14.68
CA SER A 157 17.92 2.03 16.11
C SER A 157 17.26 0.75 16.65
N GLY A 158 17.56 -0.42 16.04
CA GLY A 158 16.93 -1.72 16.25
C GLY A 158 16.15 -1.82 17.55
N GLN A 159 14.81 -1.83 17.45
CA GLN A 159 13.88 -2.05 18.56
C GLN A 159 14.21 -1.32 19.90
N GLN A 160 14.91 -0.19 19.92
CA GLN A 160 14.96 0.65 21.12
C GLN A 160 13.71 1.53 21.16
N GLN A 161 12.62 0.87 21.54
CA GLN A 161 11.21 1.20 21.30
C GLN A 161 10.66 2.46 22.01
N HIS A 162 11.45 3.29 22.69
CA HIS A 162 10.90 4.36 23.53
C HIS A 162 11.70 5.68 23.58
N LYS A 163 12.70 5.88 22.71
CA LYS A 163 13.42 7.17 22.66
C LYS A 163 12.86 8.09 21.57
N PRO A 164 12.70 9.40 21.84
CA PRO A 164 12.39 10.37 20.78
C PRO A 164 13.45 10.27 19.67
N LEU A 165 13.06 10.58 18.43
CA LEU A 165 13.99 10.60 17.30
C LEU A 165 15.23 11.43 17.67
N ALA A 166 16.41 10.85 17.52
CA ALA A 166 17.66 11.52 17.86
C ALA A 166 17.82 12.80 17.03
N ALA A 167 18.35 13.87 17.64
CA ALA A 167 18.57 15.15 16.96
C ALA A 167 19.42 15.01 15.68
N SER A 168 20.38 14.07 15.69
CA SER A 168 21.23 13.72 14.53
C SER A 168 20.46 13.20 13.31
N VAL A 169 19.21 12.77 13.49
CA VAL A 169 18.31 12.28 12.44
C VAL A 169 17.37 13.38 11.97
N VAL A 170 16.79 14.10 12.94
CA VAL A 170 15.83 15.18 12.67
C VAL A 170 16.51 16.32 11.92
N ALA A 171 17.75 16.64 12.27
CA ALA A 171 18.54 17.72 11.67
C ALA A 171 18.69 17.60 10.13
N PRO A 172 19.21 16.48 9.57
CA PRO A 172 19.27 16.29 8.12
C PRO A 172 17.91 16.38 7.42
N VAL A 173 16.89 15.78 8.01
CA VAL A 173 15.53 15.72 7.42
C VAL A 173 14.91 17.11 7.35
N VAL A 174 15.01 17.89 8.44
CA VAL A 174 14.56 19.29 8.47
C VAL A 174 15.34 20.14 7.48
N ALA A 175 16.65 19.93 7.33
CA ALA A 175 17.46 20.66 6.36
C ALA A 175 17.03 20.39 4.90
N ILE A 176 16.72 19.13 4.57
CA ILE A 176 16.19 18.73 3.26
C ILE A 176 14.83 19.40 3.00
N LEU A 177 13.91 19.37 3.97
CA LEU A 177 12.58 19.97 3.84
C LEU A 177 12.63 21.50 3.74
N CYS A 178 13.57 22.17 4.43
CA CYS A 178 13.79 23.61 4.25
C CYS A 178 14.34 23.93 2.85
N ALA A 179 15.23 23.09 2.32
CA ALA A 179 15.81 23.28 0.99
C ALA A 179 14.76 23.19 -0.14
N CYS A 180 13.69 22.40 0.06
CA CYS A 180 12.59 22.29 -0.90
C CYS A 180 11.95 23.65 -1.24
N VAL A 181 11.77 24.54 -0.25
CA VAL A 181 11.14 25.86 -0.44
C VAL A 181 12.16 26.98 -0.63
N ASP A 182 13.33 26.88 0.01
CA ASP A 182 14.39 27.87 -0.14
C ASP A 182 15.16 27.76 -1.48
N LYS A 183 14.94 26.68 -2.24
CA LYS A 183 15.66 26.30 -3.47
C LYS A 183 17.20 26.28 -3.32
N LYS A 184 17.68 26.07 -2.09
CA LYS A 184 19.12 25.99 -1.77
C LYS A 184 19.62 24.57 -2.03
N LYS A 185 20.92 24.45 -2.33
CA LYS A 185 21.60 23.15 -2.47
C LYS A 185 21.46 22.32 -1.19
N VAL A 186 21.33 21.01 -1.38
CA VAL A 186 21.23 20.02 -0.30
C VAL A 186 22.57 19.33 -0.13
N SER A 187 23.00 19.10 1.11
CA SER A 187 24.15 18.25 1.42
C SER A 187 23.72 16.80 1.62
N ALA A 188 24.65 15.86 1.44
CA ALA A 188 24.41 14.47 1.80
C ALA A 188 24.03 14.37 3.30
N ALA A 189 23.06 13.53 3.66
CA ALA A 189 22.53 13.46 5.02
C ALA A 189 23.60 13.21 6.09
N LYS A 190 24.67 12.48 5.75
CA LYS A 190 25.84 12.24 6.63
C LYS A 190 26.66 13.48 6.94
N ALA A 191 26.60 14.49 6.08
CA ALA A 191 27.37 15.72 6.20
C ALA A 191 26.63 16.82 6.97
N VAL A 192 25.38 16.58 7.39
CA VAL A 192 24.61 17.54 8.18
C VAL A 192 24.96 17.35 9.67
N THR A 193 25.38 18.43 10.33
CA THR A 193 25.71 18.44 11.75
C THR A 193 24.46 18.25 12.62
N ALA A 194 24.65 17.73 13.84
CA ALA A 194 23.56 17.50 14.79
C ALA A 194 22.83 18.79 15.23
N ASP A 195 23.47 19.96 15.07
CA ASP A 195 22.89 21.28 15.36
C ASP A 195 21.76 21.66 14.38
N GLY A 196 21.65 20.95 13.25
CA GLY A 196 20.55 21.08 12.31
C GLY A 196 20.45 22.42 11.59
N ALA A 197 19.31 22.64 10.91
CA ALA A 197 19.05 23.90 10.25
C ALA A 197 18.79 25.02 11.29
N PRO A 198 19.33 26.24 11.08
CA PRO A 198 19.12 27.33 12.02
C PRO A 198 17.64 27.65 12.18
N ARG A 199 17.22 27.98 13.41
CA ARG A 199 15.79 28.25 13.74
C ARG A 199 15.16 29.30 12.83
N THR A 200 15.92 30.30 12.42
CA THR A 200 15.49 31.35 11.47
C THR A 200 15.14 30.77 10.11
N ARG A 201 15.92 29.82 9.60
CA ARG A 201 15.64 29.12 8.34
C ARG A 201 14.40 28.25 8.45
N VAL A 202 14.20 27.57 9.57
CA VAL A 202 12.98 26.79 9.81
C VAL A 202 11.74 27.68 9.81
N LEU A 203 11.78 28.83 10.50
CA LEU A 203 10.68 29.80 10.51
C LEU A 203 10.41 30.41 9.12
N GLN A 204 11.47 30.68 8.34
CA GLN A 204 11.33 31.11 6.95
C GLN A 204 10.66 30.02 6.11
N ALA A 205 11.08 28.76 6.26
CA ALA A 205 10.49 27.64 5.54
C ALA A 205 8.99 27.49 5.84
N HIS A 206 8.55 27.58 7.10
CA HIS A 206 7.12 27.58 7.45
C HIS A 206 6.35 28.65 6.66
N LYS A 207 6.84 29.91 6.66
CA LYS A 207 6.22 31.00 5.90
C LYS A 207 6.22 30.77 4.39
N LEU A 208 7.25 30.14 3.84
CA LEU A 208 7.33 29.84 2.42
C LEU A 208 6.38 28.71 2.01
N TYR A 209 6.22 27.69 2.85
CA TYR A 209 5.20 26.65 2.63
C TYR A 209 3.79 27.23 2.69
N ASP A 210 3.49 28.08 3.68
CA ASP A 210 2.19 28.76 3.76
C ASP A 210 1.90 29.58 2.49
N LYS A 211 2.91 30.32 1.99
CA LYS A 211 2.80 31.09 0.74
C LYS A 211 2.64 30.21 -0.50
N ALA A 212 3.27 29.03 -0.54
CA ALA A 212 3.17 28.10 -1.67
C ALA A 212 1.83 27.37 -1.70
N LEU A 213 1.26 27.06 -0.53
CA LEU A 213 -0.03 26.37 -0.40
C LEU A 213 -1.23 27.30 -0.60
N ALA A 214 -1.13 28.57 -0.18
CA ALA A 214 -2.23 29.53 -0.30
C ALA A 214 -2.88 29.61 -1.70
N PRO A 215 -2.12 29.76 -2.81
CA PRO A 215 -2.74 29.78 -4.15
C PRO A 215 -3.32 28.42 -4.56
N LEU A 216 -2.68 27.31 -4.18
CA LEU A 216 -3.13 25.95 -4.51
C LEU A 216 -4.38 25.52 -3.75
N LEU A 217 -4.68 26.15 -2.61
CA LEU A 217 -5.93 25.95 -1.87
C LEU A 217 -7.08 26.80 -2.41
N GLN A 218 -6.77 27.86 -3.17
CA GLN A 218 -7.75 28.74 -3.79
C GLN A 218 -8.11 28.32 -5.22
N SER A 219 -7.27 27.52 -5.88
CA SER A 219 -7.61 26.85 -7.14
C SER A 219 -8.74 25.84 -6.91
N HIS A 220 -9.82 25.95 -7.67
CA HIS A 220 -11.01 25.12 -7.50
C HIS A 220 -10.88 23.79 -8.25
N ALA A 221 -11.69 22.81 -7.86
CA ALA A 221 -11.83 21.51 -8.51
C ALA A 221 -12.21 21.66 -9.99
N GLY A 222 -11.19 21.72 -10.85
CA GLY A 222 -11.30 22.04 -12.27
C GLY A 222 -9.98 22.58 -12.85
N ASP A 223 -9.13 23.15 -12.00
CA ASP A 223 -7.78 23.55 -12.39
C ASP A 223 -6.88 22.31 -12.59
N GLU A 224 -6.08 22.35 -13.65
CA GLU A 224 -5.20 21.29 -14.17
C GLU A 224 -4.73 20.28 -13.12
N ALA A 225 -4.85 18.97 -13.42
CA ALA A 225 -4.44 17.88 -12.54
C ALA A 225 -3.05 18.09 -11.89
N ALA A 226 -2.13 18.76 -12.59
CA ALA A 226 -0.82 19.18 -12.09
C ALA A 226 -0.87 20.00 -10.78
N ASN A 227 -1.84 20.91 -10.61
CA ASN A 227 -2.00 21.72 -9.41
C ASN A 227 -2.38 20.88 -8.19
N LEU A 228 -3.17 19.83 -8.40
CA LEU A 228 -3.57 18.91 -7.36
C LEU A 228 -2.41 18.05 -6.86
N TYR A 229 -1.56 17.53 -7.77
CA TYR A 229 -0.35 16.82 -7.37
C TYR A 229 0.63 17.74 -6.64
N MET A 230 0.82 18.97 -7.14
CA MET A 230 1.64 19.97 -6.46
C MET A 230 1.13 20.22 -5.04
N LEU A 231 -0.17 20.45 -4.88
CA LEU A 231 -0.81 20.65 -3.57
C LEU A 231 -0.49 19.50 -2.62
N LEU A 232 -0.72 18.26 -3.06
CA LEU A 232 -0.49 17.06 -2.25
C LEU A 232 0.98 16.89 -1.86
N GLU A 233 1.91 17.13 -2.77
CA GLU A 233 3.34 16.98 -2.51
C GLU A 233 3.89 18.07 -1.56
N TYR A 234 3.46 19.32 -1.74
CA TYR A 234 3.77 20.40 -0.80
C TYR A 234 3.14 20.15 0.59
N LEU A 235 1.89 19.68 0.62
CA LEU A 235 1.18 19.34 1.85
C LEU A 235 1.93 18.27 2.65
N MET A 236 2.44 17.24 1.98
CA MET A 236 3.23 16.20 2.63
C MET A 236 4.56 16.71 3.19
N CYS A 237 5.29 17.49 2.40
CA CYS A 237 6.56 18.09 2.85
C CYS A 237 6.33 18.99 4.07
N TYR A 238 5.28 19.80 4.03
CA TYR A 238 4.97 20.74 5.10
C TYR A 238 4.47 20.04 6.37
N ALA A 239 3.56 19.06 6.22
CA ALA A 239 3.09 18.26 7.34
C ALA A 239 4.24 17.53 8.05
N MET A 240 5.22 17.02 7.29
CA MET A 240 6.40 16.38 7.84
C MET A 240 7.32 17.38 8.57
N LEU A 241 7.49 18.60 8.03
CA LEU A 241 8.23 19.67 8.69
C LEU A 241 7.54 20.10 10.01
N LEU A 242 6.22 20.28 9.99
CA LEU A 242 5.43 20.62 11.18
C LEU A 242 5.53 19.52 12.23
N TYR A 243 5.42 18.25 11.82
CA TYR A 243 5.57 17.11 12.71
C TYR A 243 6.91 17.13 13.45
N LEU A 244 8.02 17.40 12.74
CA LEU A 244 9.37 17.39 13.30
C LEU A 244 9.71 18.64 14.13
N THR A 245 9.02 19.77 13.90
CA THR A 245 9.38 21.08 14.50
C THR A 245 8.40 21.56 15.56
N LYS A 246 7.09 21.40 15.32
CA LYS A 246 6.01 21.85 16.22
C LYS A 246 5.22 20.68 16.84
N GLY A 247 5.39 19.46 16.31
CA GLY A 247 4.77 18.25 16.81
C GLY A 247 3.61 17.75 15.94
N TRP A 248 3.12 16.56 16.30
CA TRP A 248 2.14 15.81 15.50
C TRP A 248 0.81 16.53 15.27
N VAL A 249 0.33 17.27 16.27
CA VAL A 249 -0.99 17.91 16.23
C VAL A 249 -1.08 18.97 15.13
N GLU A 250 0.00 19.73 14.92
CA GLU A 250 0.05 20.78 13.89
C GLU A 250 0.06 20.19 12.48
N GLY A 251 0.80 19.11 12.25
CA GLY A 251 0.77 18.41 10.95
C GLY A 251 -0.62 17.85 10.63
N VAL A 252 -1.31 17.30 11.63
CA VAL A 252 -2.70 16.83 11.50
C VAL A 252 -3.67 17.99 11.24
N HIS A 253 -3.47 19.13 11.91
CA HIS A 253 -4.30 20.32 11.70
C HIS A 253 -4.23 20.83 10.26
N LEU A 254 -3.03 20.81 9.65
CA LEU A 254 -2.86 21.18 8.25
C LEU A 254 -3.72 20.32 7.31
N PHE A 255 -3.72 18.99 7.48
CA PHE A 255 -4.59 18.10 6.69
C PHE A 255 -6.09 18.37 6.94
N GLU A 256 -6.49 18.63 8.19
CA GLU A 256 -7.89 18.99 8.50
C GLU A 256 -8.31 20.29 7.81
N GLN A 257 -7.41 21.28 7.66
CA GLN A 257 -7.72 22.51 6.93
C GLN A 257 -8.04 22.21 5.47
N VAL A 258 -7.24 21.37 4.81
CA VAL A 258 -7.46 21.00 3.40
C VAL A 258 -8.75 20.20 3.23
N VAL A 259 -9.01 19.24 4.13
CA VAL A 259 -10.24 18.44 4.10
C VAL A 259 -11.47 19.31 4.37
N LYS A 260 -11.42 20.28 5.29
CA LYS A 260 -12.54 21.19 5.58
C LYS A 260 -12.79 22.22 4.49
N ALA A 261 -11.76 22.58 3.74
CA ALA A 261 -11.89 23.51 2.64
C ALA A 261 -12.62 22.90 1.42
N ASP A 262 -12.89 21.59 1.44
CA ASP A 262 -13.56 20.84 0.36
C ASP A 262 -12.95 21.12 -1.03
N THR A 263 -11.65 21.41 -1.06
CA THR A 263 -10.87 21.72 -2.28
C THR A 263 -10.85 20.56 -3.27
N ILE A 264 -10.91 19.32 -2.75
CA ILE A 264 -10.97 18.09 -3.54
C ILE A 264 -12.33 17.44 -3.30
N ALA A 265 -13.07 17.21 -4.38
CA ALA A 265 -14.40 16.62 -4.30
C ALA A 265 -14.38 15.22 -3.65
N ALA A 266 -15.32 14.99 -2.73
CA ALA A 266 -15.46 13.68 -2.11
C ALA A 266 -15.86 12.62 -3.15
N GLY A 267 -15.30 11.42 -3.02
CA GLY A 267 -15.54 10.29 -3.91
C GLY A 267 -14.50 10.13 -5.01
N THR A 268 -13.72 11.17 -5.33
CA THR A 268 -12.67 11.09 -6.37
C THR A 268 -11.45 10.30 -5.89
N THR A 269 -10.64 9.84 -6.85
CA THR A 269 -9.41 9.08 -6.56
C THR A 269 -8.38 9.92 -5.81
N GLU A 270 -8.35 11.22 -6.08
CA GLU A 270 -7.41 12.16 -5.48
C GLU A 270 -7.81 12.51 -4.06
N HIS A 271 -9.11 12.58 -3.77
CA HIS A 271 -9.59 12.71 -2.40
C HIS A 271 -9.29 11.43 -1.60
N GLN A 272 -9.46 10.24 -2.19
CA GLN A 272 -9.01 8.99 -1.56
C GLN A 272 -7.50 9.02 -1.27
N TYR A 273 -6.69 9.49 -2.22
CA TYR A 273 -5.25 9.63 -2.04
C TYR A 273 -4.90 10.64 -0.95
N LEU A 274 -5.59 11.79 -0.86
CA LEU A 274 -5.45 12.74 0.25
C LEU A 274 -5.68 12.06 1.61
N TRP A 275 -6.73 11.25 1.74
CA TRP A 275 -7.01 10.51 2.99
C TRP A 275 -5.95 9.46 3.30
N LEU A 276 -5.41 8.78 2.29
CA LEU A 276 -4.29 7.84 2.48
C LEU A 276 -3.04 8.56 2.99
N LEU A 277 -2.72 9.72 2.41
CA LEU A 277 -1.61 10.54 2.87
C LEU A 277 -1.86 11.06 4.29
N TYR A 278 -3.04 11.60 4.56
CA TYR A 278 -3.42 12.07 5.88
C TYR A 278 -3.24 10.97 6.93
N LEU A 279 -3.71 9.76 6.64
CA LEU A 279 -3.55 8.62 7.55
C LEU A 279 -2.09 8.17 7.66
N LYS A 280 -1.31 8.17 6.59
CA LYS A 280 0.13 7.84 6.65
C LYS A 280 0.84 8.68 7.73
N TYR A 281 0.57 9.99 7.78
CA TYR A 281 1.15 10.89 8.77
C TYR A 281 0.44 10.84 10.13
N ALA A 282 -0.89 10.72 10.15
CA ALA A 282 -1.66 10.60 11.38
C ALA A 282 -1.28 9.35 12.18
N HIS A 283 -0.87 8.26 11.52
CA HIS A 283 -0.43 7.00 12.14
C HIS A 283 1.02 6.98 12.62
N ILE A 284 1.82 8.04 12.43
CA ILE A 284 3.21 8.08 12.92
C ILE A 284 3.31 7.80 14.44
N PRO A 285 2.44 8.35 15.32
CA PRO A 285 2.47 8.01 16.76
C PRO A 285 2.26 6.51 17.04
N LEU A 286 1.46 5.82 16.22
CA LEU A 286 1.30 4.37 16.30
C LEU A 286 2.58 3.65 15.83
N ARG A 287 3.27 4.16 14.81
CA ARG A 287 4.56 3.58 14.37
C ARG A 287 5.65 3.74 15.43
N LEU A 288 5.63 4.84 16.17
CA LEU A 288 6.53 5.11 17.29
C LEU A 288 6.06 4.47 18.61
N GLN A 289 5.10 3.54 18.55
CA GLN A 289 4.60 2.75 19.68
C GLN A 289 4.30 3.57 20.95
N GLN A 290 3.69 4.76 20.79
CA GLN A 290 3.15 5.47 21.95
C GLN A 290 2.11 4.58 22.64
N ARG A 291 2.21 4.44 23.97
CA ARG A 291 1.36 3.56 24.79
C ARG A 291 -0.13 3.91 24.68
N THR A 292 -0.44 5.17 24.40
CA THR A 292 -1.81 5.66 24.28
C THR A 292 -2.09 6.05 22.83
N VAL A 293 -3.14 5.47 22.25
CA VAL A 293 -3.66 5.91 20.95
C VAL A 293 -4.41 7.23 21.16
N PRO A 294 -4.02 8.35 20.52
CA PRO A 294 -4.74 9.60 20.65
C PRO A 294 -6.20 9.42 20.16
N GLN A 295 -7.19 9.92 20.91
CA GLN A 295 -8.59 9.89 20.48
C GLN A 295 -8.80 10.56 19.12
N ARG A 296 -8.02 11.59 18.84
CA ARG A 296 -7.98 12.26 17.54
C ARG A 296 -7.59 11.33 16.40
N LEU A 297 -6.70 10.36 16.64
CA LEU A 297 -6.32 9.36 15.62
C LEU A 297 -7.45 8.36 15.36
N LEU A 298 -8.17 7.94 16.40
CA LEU A 298 -9.35 7.08 16.27
C LEU A 298 -10.46 7.79 15.48
N SER A 299 -10.68 9.08 15.73
CA SER A 299 -11.69 9.84 14.99
C SER A 299 -11.34 10.00 13.51
N ILE A 300 -10.07 10.28 13.19
CA ILE A 300 -9.59 10.41 11.80
C ILE A 300 -9.73 9.07 11.06
N THR A 301 -9.24 7.97 11.64
CA THR A 301 -9.33 6.63 11.03
C THR A 301 -10.76 6.18 10.83
N ARG A 302 -11.63 6.42 11.81
CA ARG A 302 -13.05 6.09 11.71
C ARG A 302 -13.73 6.89 10.60
N ARG A 303 -13.46 8.20 10.49
CA ARG A 303 -13.99 9.05 9.41
C ARG A 303 -13.60 8.51 8.04
N ALA A 304 -12.32 8.21 7.82
CA ALA A 304 -11.84 7.66 6.56
C ALA A 304 -12.51 6.32 6.22
N ALA A 305 -12.63 5.42 7.21
CA ALA A 305 -13.23 4.10 7.00
C ALA A 305 -14.75 4.14 6.77
N VAL A 306 -15.46 5.14 7.31
CA VAL A 306 -16.88 5.39 7.00
C VAL A 306 -17.06 6.01 5.62
N LEU A 307 -16.18 6.94 5.22
CA LEU A 307 -16.23 7.59 3.91
C LEU A 307 -15.89 6.61 2.77
N TYR A 308 -14.94 5.70 3.00
CA TYR A 308 -14.43 4.76 2.00
C TYR A 308 -14.40 3.32 2.53
N PRO A 309 -15.58 2.71 2.73
CA PRO A 309 -15.69 1.39 3.33
C PRO A 309 -15.13 0.26 2.45
N PHE A 310 -15.07 0.48 1.13
CA PHE A 310 -14.53 -0.50 0.17
C PHE A 310 -13.01 -0.46 0.08
N HIS A 311 -12.36 0.57 0.62
CA HIS A 311 -10.92 0.70 0.53
C HIS A 311 -10.27 0.03 1.76
N PRO A 312 -9.68 -1.17 1.62
CA PRO A 312 -9.32 -2.03 2.74
C PRO A 312 -8.30 -1.39 3.69
N GLN A 313 -7.49 -0.46 3.17
CA GLN A 313 -6.46 0.21 3.96
C GLN A 313 -7.05 1.10 5.05
N PHE A 314 -8.17 1.79 4.78
CA PHE A 314 -8.78 2.68 5.78
C PHE A 314 -9.43 1.89 6.91
N VAL A 315 -10.18 0.85 6.54
CA VAL A 315 -10.81 -0.06 7.48
C VAL A 315 -9.75 -0.71 8.37
N ALA A 316 -8.63 -1.13 7.78
CA ALA A 316 -7.57 -1.75 8.55
C ALA A 316 -6.76 -0.85 9.45
N LEU A 317 -6.49 0.37 9.01
CA LEU A 317 -5.84 1.35 9.85
C LEU A 317 -6.72 1.68 11.06
N HIS A 318 -8.03 1.76 10.88
CA HIS A 318 -8.98 1.93 11.98
C HIS A 318 -8.98 0.74 12.93
N VAL A 319 -9.12 -0.49 12.43
CA VAL A 319 -9.09 -1.70 13.26
C VAL A 319 -7.78 -1.81 14.03
N LYS A 320 -6.63 -1.54 13.39
CA LYS A 320 -5.32 -1.56 14.06
C LYS A 320 -5.22 -0.52 15.18
N ALA A 321 -5.77 0.68 14.96
CA ALA A 321 -5.78 1.73 15.98
C ALA A 321 -6.68 1.36 17.17
N GLU A 322 -7.87 0.79 16.92
CA GLU A 322 -8.81 0.35 17.96
C GLU A 322 -8.32 -0.89 18.73
N VAL A 323 -7.66 -1.85 18.08
CA VAL A 323 -7.10 -3.02 18.78
C VAL A 323 -6.08 -2.61 19.83
N ARG A 324 -5.30 -1.56 19.56
CA ARG A 324 -4.34 -1.03 20.54
C ARG A 324 -4.98 -0.31 21.72
N THR A 325 -6.25 0.08 21.64
CA THR A 325 -7.00 0.57 22.81
C THR A 325 -7.52 -0.57 23.69
N GLY A 326 -7.37 -1.82 23.24
CA GLY A 326 -7.90 -3.01 23.92
C GLY A 326 -9.41 -3.21 23.72
N MET A 327 -10.07 -2.40 22.89
CA MET A 327 -11.52 -2.39 22.75
C MET A 327 -12.00 -3.19 21.53
N ALA A 328 -11.73 -4.50 21.50
CA ALA A 328 -12.10 -5.37 20.38
C ALA A 328 -13.60 -5.34 20.01
N TYR A 329 -14.49 -5.10 20.98
CA TYR A 329 -15.92 -4.93 20.73
C TYR A 329 -16.24 -3.73 19.81
N ARG A 330 -15.49 -2.62 19.92
CA ARG A 330 -15.69 -1.44 19.06
C ARG A 330 -15.36 -1.76 17.60
N CYS A 331 -14.28 -2.50 17.35
CA CYS A 331 -13.95 -3.00 16.01
C CYS A 331 -15.09 -3.85 15.44
N ARG A 332 -15.62 -4.77 16.24
CA ARG A 332 -16.72 -5.66 15.82
C ARG A 332 -17.99 -4.88 15.49
N GLN A 333 -18.38 -3.94 16.36
CA GLN A 333 -19.56 -3.11 16.14
C GLN A 333 -19.39 -2.22 14.91
N PHE A 334 -18.20 -1.67 14.69
CA PHE A 334 -17.89 -0.90 13.50
C PHE A 334 -18.02 -1.76 12.24
N LEU A 335 -17.34 -2.90 12.18
CA LEU A 335 -17.38 -3.80 11.01
C LEU A 335 -18.79 -4.33 10.73
N ALA A 336 -19.56 -4.69 11.76
CA ALA A 336 -20.96 -5.10 11.59
C ALA A 336 -21.79 -4.02 10.89
N ARG A 337 -21.65 -2.75 11.30
CA ARG A 337 -22.34 -1.62 10.66
C ARG A 337 -21.91 -1.41 9.22
N VAL A 338 -20.61 -1.55 8.92
CA VAL A 338 -20.10 -1.39 7.55
C VAL A 338 -20.57 -2.53 6.65
N CYS A 339 -20.62 -3.76 7.16
CA CYS A 339 -21.19 -4.91 6.43
C CYS A 339 -22.66 -4.68 6.08
N GLU A 340 -23.44 -4.16 7.02
CA GLU A 340 -24.87 -3.87 6.83
C GLU A 340 -25.12 -2.75 5.81
N SER A 341 -24.25 -1.73 5.76
CA SER A 341 -24.43 -0.59 4.87
C SER A 341 -24.00 -0.83 3.42
N THR A 342 -22.97 -1.65 3.19
CA THR A 342 -22.25 -1.67 1.90
C THR A 342 -22.52 -2.90 1.03
N LYS A 343 -23.13 -3.96 1.57
CA LYS A 343 -23.48 -5.21 0.86
C LYS A 343 -22.36 -5.75 -0.06
N SER A 344 -21.08 -5.58 0.32
CA SER A 344 -19.94 -5.96 -0.52
C SER A 344 -19.18 -7.15 0.06
N PRO A 345 -18.79 -8.14 -0.78
CA PRO A 345 -18.01 -9.30 -0.32
C PRO A 345 -16.67 -8.90 0.29
N LEU A 346 -16.05 -7.81 -0.16
CA LEU A 346 -14.77 -7.35 0.35
C LEU A 346 -14.84 -6.98 1.85
N VAL A 347 -15.93 -6.35 2.28
CA VAL A 347 -16.11 -5.95 3.68
C VAL A 347 -16.34 -7.18 4.58
N TYR A 348 -17.06 -8.18 4.08
CA TYR A 348 -17.25 -9.46 4.79
C TYR A 348 -15.94 -10.25 4.89
N LEU A 349 -15.18 -10.36 3.80
CA LEU A 349 -13.84 -10.97 3.82
C LEU A 349 -12.93 -10.28 4.81
N TYR A 350 -12.91 -8.95 4.77
CA TYR A 350 -12.12 -8.15 5.69
C TYR A 350 -12.52 -8.42 7.14
N SER A 351 -13.83 -8.45 7.44
CA SER A 351 -14.35 -8.75 8.77
C SER A 351 -13.94 -10.14 9.27
N VAL A 352 -14.01 -11.15 8.40
CA VAL A 352 -13.55 -12.51 8.71
C VAL A 352 -12.05 -12.54 9.00
N LEU A 353 -11.23 -11.90 8.16
CA LEU A 353 -9.78 -11.83 8.35
C LEU A 353 -9.41 -11.11 9.65
N THR A 354 -10.15 -10.06 10.03
CA THR A 354 -9.91 -9.36 11.30
C THR A 354 -10.20 -10.23 12.52
N GLU A 355 -11.28 -11.02 12.53
CA GLU A 355 -11.57 -11.93 13.63
C GLU A 355 -10.56 -13.08 13.74
N LEU A 356 -10.03 -13.56 12.60
CA LEU A 356 -9.07 -14.66 12.57
C LEU A 356 -7.65 -14.24 12.98
N HIS A 357 -7.21 -13.04 12.60
CA HIS A 357 -5.79 -12.68 12.66
C HIS A 357 -5.48 -11.44 13.49
N VAL A 358 -6.47 -10.58 13.76
CA VAL A 358 -6.22 -9.24 14.31
C VAL A 358 -6.82 -9.08 15.70
N LEU A 359 -8.03 -9.58 15.93
CA LEU A 359 -8.72 -9.49 17.21
C LEU A 359 -8.27 -10.61 18.17
N PRO A 360 -8.31 -10.35 19.49
CA PRO A 360 -8.02 -11.40 20.47
C PRO A 360 -9.00 -12.57 20.32
N PRO A 361 -8.52 -13.81 20.46
CA PRO A 361 -9.35 -14.99 20.29
C PRO A 361 -10.52 -14.93 21.26
N SER A 362 -11.72 -15.10 20.72
CA SER A 362 -12.94 -15.13 21.51
C SER A 362 -13.51 -16.53 21.53
N PRO A 363 -14.18 -16.94 22.63
CA PRO A 363 -14.88 -18.21 22.66
C PRO A 363 -15.90 -18.24 21.51
N GLY A 364 -15.95 -19.38 20.80
CA GLY A 364 -16.82 -19.55 19.63
C GLY A 364 -16.39 -18.80 18.37
N LEU A 365 -15.09 -18.48 18.20
CA LEU A 365 -14.56 -17.85 16.98
C LEU A 365 -15.05 -18.53 15.69
N ARG A 366 -15.04 -19.87 15.66
CA ARG A 366 -15.52 -20.63 14.50
C ARG A 366 -16.98 -20.31 14.18
N SER A 367 -17.87 -20.37 15.17
CA SER A 367 -19.29 -20.07 14.99
C SER A 367 -19.50 -18.61 14.55
N LYS A 368 -18.70 -17.67 15.06
CA LYS A 368 -18.75 -16.26 14.62
C LYS A 368 -18.33 -16.09 13.17
N VAL A 369 -17.23 -16.71 12.77
CA VAL A 369 -16.73 -16.66 11.39
C VAL A 369 -17.73 -17.31 10.43
N ARG A 370 -18.30 -18.47 10.79
CA ARG A 370 -19.41 -19.09 10.04
C ARG A 370 -20.60 -18.14 9.91
N ASN A 371 -21.07 -17.56 11.01
CA ASN A 371 -22.19 -16.62 11.00
C ASN A 371 -21.91 -15.39 10.12
N LEU A 372 -20.69 -14.86 10.11
CA LEU A 372 -20.30 -13.75 9.24
C LEU A 372 -20.35 -14.14 7.75
N LEU A 373 -19.82 -15.32 7.41
CA LEU A 373 -19.84 -15.84 6.05
C LEU A 373 -21.26 -16.15 5.58
N GLU A 374 -22.07 -16.82 6.40
CA GLU A 374 -23.48 -17.11 6.10
C GLU A 374 -24.30 -15.82 5.91
N ARG A 375 -24.10 -14.82 6.77
CA ARG A 375 -24.72 -13.49 6.59
C ARG A 375 -24.28 -12.84 5.27
N GLY A 376 -23.00 -12.92 4.93
CA GLY A 376 -22.47 -12.39 3.67
C GLY A 376 -23.09 -13.08 2.46
N LEU A 377 -23.15 -14.40 2.47
CA LEU A 377 -23.74 -15.23 1.41
C LEU A 377 -25.24 -15.03 1.26
N ALA A 378 -25.96 -14.72 2.34
CA ALA A 378 -27.39 -14.40 2.29
C ALA A 378 -27.68 -13.03 1.63
N ILE A 379 -26.76 -12.07 1.75
CA ILE A 379 -26.95 -10.69 1.30
C ILE A 379 -26.37 -10.46 -0.10
N ILE A 380 -25.16 -10.95 -0.34
CA ILE A 380 -24.45 -10.82 -1.62
C ILE A 380 -25.01 -11.88 -2.54
N LYS A 381 -25.29 -11.53 -3.80
CA LYS A 381 -25.82 -12.46 -4.80
C LYS A 381 -24.85 -12.61 -5.97
N ASP A 382 -25.11 -13.62 -6.79
CA ASP A 382 -24.43 -13.86 -8.06
C ASP A 382 -22.92 -14.15 -7.91
N GLN A 383 -22.15 -13.89 -8.97
CA GLN A 383 -20.72 -14.22 -9.09
C GLN A 383 -19.85 -13.60 -7.99
N GLN A 384 -20.34 -12.57 -7.28
CA GLN A 384 -19.63 -11.92 -6.19
C GLN A 384 -19.56 -12.79 -4.92
N GLN A 385 -20.41 -13.81 -4.78
CA GLN A 385 -20.38 -14.76 -3.65
C GLN A 385 -19.17 -15.69 -3.70
N VAL A 386 -18.59 -15.93 -4.88
CA VAL A 386 -17.54 -16.94 -5.11
C VAL A 386 -16.38 -16.77 -4.15
N ILE A 387 -15.93 -15.54 -3.93
CA ILE A 387 -14.80 -15.28 -3.06
C ILE A 387 -15.12 -15.58 -1.58
N LEU A 388 -16.38 -15.40 -1.16
CA LEU A 388 -16.83 -15.77 0.18
C LEU A 388 -16.91 -17.29 0.33
N TRP A 389 -17.43 -18.00 -0.68
CA TRP A 389 -17.44 -19.46 -0.71
C TRP A 389 -16.03 -20.05 -0.65
N LEU A 390 -15.10 -19.53 -1.45
CA LEU A 390 -13.70 -19.96 -1.45
C LEU A 390 -13.04 -19.73 -0.09
N MET A 391 -13.32 -18.59 0.55
CA MET A 391 -12.83 -18.30 1.90
C MET A 391 -13.45 -19.25 2.93
N TYR A 392 -14.75 -19.55 2.82
CA TYR A 392 -15.46 -20.47 3.70
C TYR A 392 -14.87 -21.88 3.60
N LEU A 393 -14.71 -22.41 2.39
CA LEU A 393 -14.09 -23.71 2.16
C LEU A 393 -12.67 -23.78 2.72
N ARG A 394 -11.88 -22.71 2.57
CA ARG A 394 -10.52 -22.66 3.10
C ARG A 394 -10.49 -22.74 4.63
N ILE A 395 -11.43 -22.07 5.31
CA ILE A 395 -11.53 -22.10 6.77
C ILE A 395 -11.98 -23.50 7.24
N GLU A 396 -12.97 -24.10 6.57
CA GLU A 396 -13.48 -25.40 6.95
C GLU A 396 -12.51 -26.55 6.63
N ALA A 397 -11.70 -26.45 5.59
CA ALA A 397 -10.65 -27.44 5.36
C ALA A 397 -9.58 -27.44 6.45
N GLY A 398 -9.23 -26.26 6.98
CA GLY A 398 -8.21 -26.15 8.03
C GLY A 398 -8.70 -26.45 9.45
N CYS A 399 -10.01 -26.45 9.68
CA CYS A 399 -10.57 -26.49 11.04
C CYS A 399 -11.82 -27.38 11.17
N GLY A 400 -12.59 -27.57 10.11
CA GLY A 400 -13.88 -28.27 10.09
C GLY A 400 -13.75 -29.79 10.09
N THR A 401 -14.91 -30.46 10.07
CA THR A 401 -14.99 -31.90 9.81
C THR A 401 -15.13 -32.13 8.30
N PRO A 402 -14.66 -33.27 7.77
CA PRO A 402 -14.79 -33.58 6.35
C PRO A 402 -16.25 -33.50 5.87
N ASP A 403 -17.21 -33.94 6.70
CA ASP A 403 -18.64 -33.87 6.37
C ASP A 403 -19.16 -32.44 6.24
N THR A 404 -18.73 -31.55 7.14
CA THR A 404 -19.13 -30.13 7.06
C THR A 404 -18.50 -29.44 5.85
N PHE A 405 -17.24 -29.76 5.56
CA PHE A 405 -16.57 -29.26 4.36
C PHE A 405 -17.29 -29.74 3.10
N LYS A 406 -17.63 -31.04 3.03
CA LYS A 406 -18.37 -31.67 1.93
C LYS A 406 -19.72 -30.98 1.70
N SER A 407 -20.50 -30.81 2.76
CA SER A 407 -21.79 -30.11 2.70
C SER A 407 -21.65 -28.69 2.13
N ILE A 408 -20.65 -27.94 2.58
CA ILE A 408 -20.41 -26.57 2.14
C ILE A 408 -19.91 -26.53 0.70
N LEU A 409 -19.08 -27.49 0.29
CA LEU A 409 -18.58 -27.62 -1.08
C LEU A 409 -19.72 -27.87 -2.08
N TYR A 410 -20.60 -28.83 -1.79
CA TYR A 410 -21.76 -29.08 -2.66
C TYR A 410 -22.70 -27.87 -2.74
N ARG A 411 -22.93 -27.19 -1.62
CA ARG A 411 -23.74 -25.96 -1.59
C ARG A 411 -23.09 -24.82 -2.39
N ALA A 412 -21.77 -24.69 -2.34
CA ALA A 412 -21.01 -23.71 -3.12
C ALA A 412 -21.04 -24.03 -4.62
N MET A 413 -20.99 -25.32 -5.00
CA MET A 413 -21.05 -25.74 -6.40
C MET A 413 -22.44 -25.56 -7.00
N ASP A 414 -23.50 -25.83 -6.23
CA ASP A 414 -24.88 -25.59 -6.67
C ASP A 414 -25.12 -24.10 -6.95
N THR A 415 -24.69 -23.24 -6.02
CA THR A 415 -24.83 -21.78 -6.15
C THR A 415 -23.91 -21.16 -7.19
N CYS A 416 -22.68 -21.66 -7.36
CA CYS A 416 -21.67 -21.12 -8.28
C CYS A 416 -21.32 -22.10 -9.41
N SER A 417 -22.34 -22.70 -10.03
CA SER A 417 -22.16 -23.80 -11.00
C SER A 417 -21.33 -23.42 -12.23
N SER A 418 -21.37 -22.17 -12.70
CA SER A 418 -20.67 -21.71 -13.91
C SER A 418 -19.19 -21.39 -13.71
N ILE A 419 -18.68 -21.44 -12.48
CA ILE A 419 -17.37 -20.89 -12.15
C ILE A 419 -16.38 -22.02 -11.89
N LYS A 420 -15.53 -22.30 -12.89
CA LYS A 420 -14.52 -23.36 -12.86
C LYS A 420 -13.60 -23.30 -11.63
N SER A 421 -13.28 -22.11 -11.11
CA SER A 421 -12.43 -22.00 -9.91
C SER A 421 -13.08 -22.59 -8.65
N MET A 422 -14.41 -22.63 -8.58
CA MET A 422 -15.15 -23.27 -7.48
C MET A 422 -14.95 -24.78 -7.51
N TRP A 423 -15.15 -25.40 -8.67
CA TRP A 423 -14.95 -26.83 -8.89
C TRP A 423 -13.49 -27.24 -8.63
N LEU A 424 -12.54 -26.43 -9.11
CA LEU A 424 -11.11 -26.66 -8.87
C LEU A 424 -10.71 -26.52 -7.39
N SER A 425 -11.55 -25.92 -6.54
CA SER A 425 -11.21 -25.75 -5.12
C SER A 425 -11.21 -27.09 -4.37
N ALA A 426 -12.05 -28.05 -4.75
CA ALA A 426 -12.08 -29.41 -4.20
C ALA A 426 -10.70 -30.08 -4.30
N PHE A 427 -10.08 -29.99 -5.49
CA PHE A 427 -8.76 -30.56 -5.78
C PHE A 427 -7.58 -29.76 -5.20
N ARG A 428 -7.78 -28.52 -4.76
CA ARG A 428 -6.68 -27.65 -4.30
C ARG A 428 -6.63 -27.51 -2.79
N VAL A 429 -7.80 -27.43 -2.16
CA VAL A 429 -7.91 -27.08 -0.74
C VAL A 429 -7.94 -28.34 0.12
N ASN A 430 -8.42 -29.47 -0.41
CA ASN A 430 -8.58 -30.69 0.37
C ASN A 430 -8.26 -32.00 -0.36
N ALA A 431 -7.34 -31.98 -1.34
CA ALA A 431 -6.96 -33.16 -2.12
C ALA A 431 -6.53 -34.36 -1.28
N GLN A 432 -5.95 -34.12 -0.10
CA GLN A 432 -5.44 -35.19 0.78
C GLN A 432 -6.53 -35.85 1.64
N GLN A 433 -7.68 -35.20 1.84
CA GLN A 433 -8.76 -35.73 2.69
C GLN A 433 -10.02 -36.10 1.90
N THR A 434 -10.07 -35.77 0.60
CA THR A 434 -11.20 -36.12 -0.26
C THR A 434 -10.90 -37.45 -0.95
N PRO A 435 -11.75 -38.49 -0.79
CA PRO A 435 -11.52 -39.79 -1.42
C PRO A 435 -11.41 -39.67 -2.94
N ALA A 436 -10.58 -40.52 -3.56
CA ALA A 436 -10.36 -40.52 -5.00
C ALA A 436 -11.65 -40.78 -5.81
N GLU A 437 -12.59 -41.56 -5.25
CA GLU A 437 -13.90 -41.84 -5.84
C GLU A 437 -14.75 -40.56 -5.95
N GLU A 438 -14.79 -39.75 -4.88
CA GLU A 438 -15.55 -38.50 -4.86
C GLU A 438 -14.96 -37.46 -5.82
N LEU A 439 -13.64 -37.45 -5.98
CA LEU A 439 -12.98 -36.60 -6.97
C LEU A 439 -13.34 -37.01 -8.40
N HIS A 440 -13.47 -38.32 -8.67
CA HIS A 440 -13.92 -38.82 -9.98
C HIS A 440 -15.39 -38.46 -10.25
N GLU A 441 -16.27 -38.63 -9.26
CA GLU A 441 -17.68 -38.19 -9.38
C GLU A 441 -17.76 -36.69 -9.70
N LEU A 442 -16.93 -35.88 -9.06
CA LEU A 442 -16.87 -34.44 -9.28
C LEU A 442 -16.36 -34.08 -10.68
N ILE A 443 -15.40 -34.83 -11.23
CA ILE A 443 -14.94 -34.68 -12.63
C ILE A 443 -16.06 -35.04 -13.61
N ASN A 444 -16.83 -36.09 -13.33
CA ASN A 444 -17.96 -36.48 -14.16
C ASN A 444 -19.03 -35.36 -14.17
N LEU A 445 -19.38 -34.84 -12.99
CA LEU A 445 -20.27 -33.68 -12.85
C LEU A 445 -19.74 -32.42 -13.57
N MET A 446 -18.44 -32.14 -13.50
CA MET A 446 -17.83 -31.05 -14.25
C MET A 446 -17.98 -31.25 -15.76
N THR A 447 -17.81 -32.48 -16.23
CA THR A 447 -17.92 -32.84 -17.65
C THR A 447 -19.37 -32.72 -18.14
N GLU A 448 -20.34 -33.18 -17.35
CA GLU A 448 -21.78 -33.00 -17.61
C GLU A 448 -22.20 -31.52 -17.66
N LYS A 449 -21.50 -30.65 -16.91
CA LYS A 449 -21.71 -29.19 -16.91
C LYS A 449 -20.85 -28.45 -17.95
N ASP A 450 -20.24 -29.16 -18.90
CA ASP A 450 -19.33 -28.61 -19.93
C ASP A 450 -18.08 -27.87 -19.39
N ILE A 451 -17.69 -28.13 -18.13
CA ILE A 451 -16.50 -27.55 -17.51
C ILE A 451 -15.29 -28.46 -17.74
N ARG A 452 -14.62 -28.25 -18.87
CA ARG A 452 -13.51 -29.10 -19.30
C ARG A 452 -12.22 -28.84 -18.51
N LEU A 453 -11.55 -29.89 -18.05
CA LEU A 453 -10.17 -29.84 -17.55
C LEU A 453 -9.18 -29.86 -18.74
N ARG A 454 -8.02 -29.20 -18.61
CA ARG A 454 -6.98 -29.18 -19.67
C ARG A 454 -6.11 -30.44 -19.67
N THR A 455 -6.13 -31.20 -18.58
CA THR A 455 -5.36 -32.43 -18.38
C THR A 455 -6.31 -33.48 -17.82
N PHE A 456 -6.30 -34.68 -18.40
CA PHE A 456 -7.01 -35.83 -17.85
C PHE A 456 -6.28 -36.25 -16.56
N VAL A 457 -7.04 -36.46 -15.48
CA VAL A 457 -6.49 -36.72 -14.13
C VAL A 457 -5.69 -38.04 -14.07
N GLU A 458 -5.91 -38.94 -15.03
CA GLU A 458 -5.16 -40.19 -15.20
C GLU A 458 -3.64 -39.98 -15.41
N GLU A 459 -3.21 -38.82 -15.91
CA GLU A 459 -1.78 -38.51 -16.10
C GLU A 459 -1.11 -37.89 -14.86
N THR A 460 -1.90 -37.39 -13.90
CA THR A 460 -1.38 -36.85 -12.64
C THR A 460 -1.37 -37.93 -11.57
N LYS A 461 -0.30 -38.73 -11.55
CA LYS A 461 0.04 -39.56 -10.39
C LYS A 461 0.16 -38.66 -9.16
N VAL A 462 -0.74 -38.86 -8.19
CA VAL A 462 -0.73 -38.25 -6.85
C VAL A 462 0.47 -38.72 -6.06
#